data_AF-A0A2C0ZN85-F1
#
_entry.id   AF-A0A2C0ZN85-F1
#
_cell.length_a   1.000
_cell.length_b   1.000
_cell.length_c   1.000
_cell.angle_alpha   90.00
_cell.angle_beta   90.00
_cell.angle_gamma   90.00
#
_symmetry.space_group_name_H-M   'P 1'
#
loop_
_entity.id
_entity.type
_entity.pdbx_description
1 polymer ?
#
loop_
_entity_poly.entity_id
_entity_poly.type
_entity_poly.pdbx_seq_one_letter_code
_entity_poly.pdbx_strand_id
1 'polypeptide(L)'
;MLSSIKRLLQKGKDSTVSSSDLLQQSSTDQAVQVEENEVNEIFPKISFHPLMHIEDEKRYVYQFLNNELSPLKPNQLSLSAIELEVNEDGSATVTSFVRNSLPKSVRLEDAILLLISEEGELLAKKGFRLEELGEMPPCSSRPWRFVFEREFLLKEDLPEKGFELAFDLSKTIHRLDIDPTWEGRLTEEQITELSNLVGTLPKLRINEVSLHALRANYNDDGNLAVDILVRNGSTQAVNLELLPLEMLNENGEIIAKGLFTLPPLTIQANTSKPWTFIFPQELVEVKTFTQWTIRIPEQEVV
;
A
#
# COMPACT_ATOMS: atom_id res chain seq x y z
N MET A 1 -17.33 21.89 30.48
CA MET A 1 -18.38 20.85 30.61
C MET A 1 -18.28 19.83 29.46
N LEU A 2 -18.27 20.28 28.19
CA LEU A 2 -18.17 19.40 27.00
C LEU A 2 -16.88 18.57 26.92
N SER A 3 -15.72 19.14 27.26
CA SER A 3 -14.43 18.43 27.22
C SER A 3 -14.32 17.22 28.16
N SER A 4 -15.08 17.22 29.26
CA SER A 4 -15.09 16.13 30.24
C SER A 4 -15.91 14.93 29.74
N ILE A 5 -16.97 15.20 28.96
CA ILE A 5 -17.81 14.16 28.34
C ILE A 5 -17.06 13.51 27.17
N LYS A 6 -16.32 14.30 26.37
CA LYS A 6 -15.43 13.78 25.33
C LYS A 6 -14.39 12.80 25.90
N ARG A 7 -13.68 13.17 26.97
CA ARG A 7 -12.70 12.26 27.64
C ARG A 7 -13.34 11.01 28.27
N LEU A 8 -14.64 11.05 28.55
CA LEU A 8 -15.35 9.89 29.10
C LEU A 8 -15.69 8.88 28.01
N LEU A 9 -16.05 9.37 26.82
CA LEU A 9 -16.56 8.56 25.71
C LEU A 9 -15.47 8.18 24.69
N GLN A 10 -14.49 9.05 24.44
CA GLN A 10 -13.33 8.76 23.59
C GLN A 10 -12.14 8.40 24.47
N LYS A 11 -11.75 7.13 24.42
CA LYS A 11 -10.66 6.55 25.22
C LYS A 11 -9.33 6.47 24.45
N GLY A 12 -9.38 6.51 23.12
CA GLY A 12 -8.23 6.47 22.22
C GLY A 12 -7.87 7.83 21.60
N LYS A 13 -6.72 7.87 20.92
CA LYS A 13 -6.17 9.04 20.20
C LYS A 13 -6.44 8.97 18.70
N ASP A 14 -6.23 10.10 18.03
CA ASP A 14 -6.37 10.26 16.58
C ASP A 14 -5.00 10.05 15.90
N SER A 15 -4.94 9.18 14.88
CA SER A 15 -3.82 9.04 13.95
C SER A 15 -4.21 9.62 12.59
N THR A 16 -3.35 10.39 11.93
CA THR A 16 -3.65 11.01 10.63
C THR A 16 -2.49 10.82 9.64
N VAL A 17 -2.83 10.46 8.40
CA VAL A 17 -1.88 10.20 7.30
C VAL A 17 -2.34 10.90 6.01
N SER A 18 -1.44 11.03 5.02
CA SER A 18 -1.83 11.56 3.71
C SER A 18 -2.69 10.55 2.97
N SER A 19 -3.68 11.02 2.21
CA SER A 19 -4.49 10.12 1.39
C SER A 19 -3.69 9.39 0.31
N SER A 20 -2.64 10.02 -0.21
CA SER A 20 -1.76 9.42 -1.23
C SER A 20 -1.04 8.17 -0.73
N ASP A 21 -0.84 8.05 0.58
CA ASP A 21 -0.10 6.93 1.17
C ASP A 21 -0.95 5.64 1.22
N LEU A 22 -2.27 5.77 1.07
CA LEU A 22 -3.24 4.68 1.17
C LEU A 22 -4.12 4.51 -0.08
N LEU A 23 -4.29 5.53 -0.91
CA LEU A 23 -5.11 5.50 -2.13
C LEU A 23 -4.22 5.49 -3.37
N GLN A 24 -4.18 4.35 -4.07
CA GLN A 24 -3.62 4.30 -5.42
C GLN A 24 -4.65 4.86 -6.41
N GLN A 25 -4.58 6.16 -6.69
CA GLN A 25 -5.30 6.74 -7.82
C GLN A 25 -4.31 7.34 -8.79
N SER A 26 -4.38 6.85 -10.04
CA SER A 26 -3.72 7.38 -11.21
C SER A 26 -3.93 8.89 -11.26
N SER A 27 -2.84 9.63 -11.26
CA SER A 27 -2.81 11.05 -11.59
C SER A 27 -3.23 11.23 -13.05
N THR A 28 -4.54 11.27 -13.28
CA THR A 28 -5.09 11.87 -14.50
C THR A 28 -6.13 12.90 -14.08
N ASP A 29 -5.75 14.14 -14.38
CA ASP A 29 -6.53 15.36 -14.52
C ASP A 29 -6.80 16.27 -13.32
N GLN A 30 -6.15 17.43 -13.49
CA GLN A 30 -6.35 18.76 -12.93
C GLN A 30 -5.76 19.01 -11.54
N ALA A 31 -4.48 19.39 -11.58
CA ALA A 31 -3.94 20.39 -10.69
C ALA A 31 -4.82 21.66 -10.77
N VAL A 32 -5.83 21.71 -9.91
CA VAL A 32 -6.38 23.00 -9.48
C VAL A 32 -5.26 23.63 -8.65
N GLN A 33 -4.65 24.68 -9.19
CA GLN A 33 -3.84 25.60 -8.43
C GLN A 33 -4.74 26.16 -7.31
N VAL A 34 -4.61 25.59 -6.11
CA VAL A 34 -5.14 26.24 -4.91
C VAL A 34 -4.03 27.16 -4.46
N GLU A 35 -4.25 28.45 -4.67
CA GLU A 35 -3.43 29.54 -4.15
C GLU A 35 -3.14 29.30 -2.65
N GLU A 36 -1.88 29.45 -2.28
CA GLU A 36 -1.47 29.58 -0.88
C GLU A 36 -2.25 30.75 -0.26
N ASN A 37 -3.18 30.49 0.69
CA ASN A 37 -3.46 31.33 1.88
C ASN A 37 -4.78 31.07 2.66
N GLU A 38 -5.41 29.89 2.64
CA GLU A 38 -6.41 29.54 3.67
C GLU A 38 -6.20 28.12 4.21
N VAL A 39 -6.07 27.99 5.54
CA VAL A 39 -6.11 26.70 6.22
C VAL A 39 -7.56 26.21 6.13
N ASN A 40 -7.92 25.56 5.02
CA ASN A 40 -9.24 24.98 4.83
C ASN A 40 -9.40 23.75 5.72
N GLU A 41 -9.86 23.99 6.95
CA GLU A 41 -10.24 22.95 7.91
C GLU A 41 -11.48 22.19 7.40
N ILE A 42 -11.35 20.87 7.24
CA ILE A 42 -12.44 20.01 6.82
C ILE A 42 -12.99 19.30 8.05
N PHE A 43 -14.31 19.42 8.26
CA PHE A 43 -15.05 18.70 9.30
C PHE A 43 -15.82 17.55 8.66
N PRO A 44 -15.29 16.30 8.69
CA PRO A 44 -15.93 15.19 8.02
C PRO A 44 -17.29 14.88 8.62
N LYS A 45 -18.30 14.68 7.76
CA LYS A 45 -19.65 14.33 8.20
C LYS A 45 -19.73 12.83 8.47
N ILE A 46 -20.43 12.46 9.53
CA ILE A 46 -20.65 11.06 9.84
C ILE A 46 -21.40 10.36 8.71
N SER A 47 -20.95 9.15 8.37
CA SER A 47 -21.61 8.25 7.45
C SER A 47 -21.66 6.86 8.08
N PHE A 48 -22.72 6.11 7.78
CA PHE A 48 -22.86 4.74 8.25
C PHE A 48 -22.88 3.80 7.04
N HIS A 49 -22.29 2.62 7.21
CA HIS A 49 -22.32 1.63 6.16
C HIS A 49 -23.78 1.14 5.94
N PRO A 50 -24.29 1.04 4.70
CA PRO A 50 -25.70 0.72 4.44
C PRO A 50 -26.16 -0.62 5.02
N LEU A 51 -25.25 -1.60 5.12
CA LEU A 51 -25.54 -2.93 5.66
C LEU A 51 -25.31 -3.04 7.18
N MET A 52 -24.83 -1.98 7.83
CA MET A 52 -24.57 -2.00 9.27
C MET A 52 -25.84 -1.65 10.04
N HIS A 53 -26.32 -2.59 10.87
CA HIS A 53 -27.38 -2.31 11.82
C HIS A 53 -26.81 -1.62 13.05
N ILE A 54 -27.26 -0.39 13.32
CA ILE A 54 -26.85 0.39 14.49
C ILE A 54 -28.12 0.92 15.16
N GLU A 55 -28.25 0.65 16.45
CA GLU A 55 -29.32 1.20 17.28
C GLU A 55 -29.31 2.73 17.29
N ASP A 56 -30.48 3.35 17.40
CA ASP A 56 -30.59 4.80 17.32
C ASP A 56 -29.80 5.51 18.42
N GLU A 57 -29.76 4.96 19.64
CA GLU A 57 -28.96 5.48 20.75
C GLU A 57 -27.46 5.54 20.40
N LYS A 58 -26.91 4.45 19.85
CA LYS A 58 -25.51 4.41 19.38
C LYS A 58 -25.25 5.38 18.23
N ARG A 59 -26.24 5.60 17.34
CA ARG A 59 -26.10 6.61 16.26
C ARG A 59 -25.92 8.01 16.83
N TYR A 60 -26.69 8.40 17.84
CA TYR A 60 -26.53 9.69 18.50
C TYR A 60 -25.15 9.83 19.16
N VAL A 61 -24.66 8.78 19.82
CA VAL A 61 -23.32 8.77 20.41
C VAL A 61 -22.25 8.99 19.35
N TYR A 62 -22.30 8.26 18.22
CA TYR A 62 -21.31 8.45 17.16
C TYR A 62 -21.38 9.84 16.52
N GLN A 63 -22.59 10.38 16.30
CA GLN A 63 -22.75 11.74 15.78
C GLN A 63 -22.12 12.78 16.72
N PHE A 64 -22.40 12.66 18.03
CA PHE A 64 -21.82 13.52 19.04
C PHE A 64 -20.30 13.44 19.05
N LEU A 65 -19.75 12.22 19.10
CA LEU A 65 -18.31 11.99 19.09
C LEU A 65 -17.65 12.55 17.84
N ASN A 66 -18.23 12.33 16.65
CA ASN A 66 -17.71 12.85 15.40
C ASN A 66 -17.65 14.38 15.38
N ASN A 67 -18.67 15.06 15.91
CA ASN A 67 -18.71 16.53 15.96
C ASN A 67 -17.67 17.12 16.93
N GLU A 68 -17.20 16.34 17.90
CA GLU A 68 -16.17 16.75 18.85
C GLU A 68 -14.74 16.49 18.33
N LEU A 69 -14.58 15.82 17.17
CA LEU A 69 -13.26 15.56 16.59
C LEU A 69 -12.65 16.82 15.98
N SER A 70 -11.34 16.95 16.11
CA SER A 70 -10.59 18.05 15.49
C SER A 70 -10.71 17.98 13.96
N PRO A 71 -10.73 19.11 13.25
CA PRO A 71 -10.79 19.11 11.80
C PRO A 71 -9.57 18.41 11.17
N LEU A 72 -9.74 17.92 9.94
CA LEU A 72 -8.66 17.42 9.11
C LEU A 72 -8.20 18.50 8.14
N LYS A 73 -6.94 18.42 7.70
CA LYS A 73 -6.47 19.17 6.53
C LYS A 73 -6.99 18.50 5.25
N PRO A 74 -6.99 19.20 4.10
CA PRO A 74 -7.35 18.59 2.82
C PRO A 74 -6.49 17.36 2.50
N ASN A 75 -7.09 16.36 1.84
CA ASN A 75 -6.42 15.15 1.33
C ASN A 75 -5.76 14.28 2.42
N GLN A 76 -6.46 14.07 3.53
CA GLN A 76 -6.02 13.23 4.65
C GLN A 76 -6.96 12.07 4.89
N LEU A 77 -6.38 10.98 5.39
CA LEU A 77 -7.09 9.88 6.01
C LEU A 77 -6.70 9.83 7.49
N SER A 78 -7.66 9.52 8.35
CA SER A 78 -7.42 9.47 9.80
C SER A 78 -8.20 8.35 10.47
N LEU A 79 -7.61 7.77 11.50
CA LEU A 79 -8.24 6.84 12.42
C LEU A 79 -8.40 7.56 13.77
N SER A 80 -9.64 7.79 14.18
CA SER A 80 -9.96 8.36 15.50
C SER A 80 -10.50 7.25 16.40
N ALA A 81 -9.63 6.69 17.24
CA ALA A 81 -9.97 5.59 18.13
C ALA A 81 -10.96 6.03 19.22
N ILE A 82 -12.03 5.25 19.39
CA ILE A 82 -13.14 5.53 20.33
C ILE A 82 -12.99 4.67 21.58
N GLU A 83 -13.01 3.36 21.40
CA GLU A 83 -13.01 2.37 22.47
C GLU A 83 -12.22 1.12 22.06
N LEU A 84 -11.69 0.44 23.07
CA LEU A 84 -10.98 -0.82 22.97
C LEU A 84 -11.64 -1.76 23.98
N GLU A 85 -12.16 -2.88 23.49
CA GLU A 85 -12.84 -3.91 24.26
C GLU A 85 -12.05 -5.21 24.17
N VAL A 86 -11.77 -5.85 25.30
CA VAL A 86 -11.20 -7.20 25.32
C VAL A 86 -12.36 -8.19 25.41
N ASN A 87 -12.44 -9.09 24.44
CA ASN A 87 -13.47 -10.11 24.35
C ASN A 87 -13.12 -11.33 25.23
N GLU A 88 -14.13 -12.13 25.57
CA GLU A 88 -13.95 -13.33 26.42
C GLU A 88 -13.02 -14.38 25.81
N ASP A 89 -12.90 -14.42 24.48
CA ASP A 89 -12.00 -15.30 23.73
C ASP A 89 -10.54 -14.80 23.68
N GLY A 90 -10.26 -13.68 24.32
CA GLY A 90 -8.94 -13.04 24.34
C GLY A 90 -8.61 -12.24 23.07
N SER A 91 -9.56 -12.08 22.14
CA SER A 91 -9.43 -11.10 21.05
C SER A 91 -9.72 -9.67 21.55
N ALA A 92 -9.27 -8.67 20.80
CA ALA A 92 -9.51 -7.28 21.12
C ALA A 92 -10.26 -6.58 19.99
N THR A 93 -11.31 -5.83 20.32
CA THR A 93 -12.06 -5.03 19.35
C THR A 93 -11.78 -3.56 19.57
N VAL A 94 -11.25 -2.88 18.55
CA VAL A 94 -11.07 -1.44 18.54
C VAL A 94 -12.16 -0.81 17.69
N THR A 95 -13.05 -0.02 18.30
CA THR A 95 -13.98 0.83 17.54
C THR A 95 -13.27 2.15 17.24
N SER A 96 -13.22 2.54 15.96
CA SER A 96 -12.59 3.77 15.50
C SER A 96 -13.43 4.41 14.39
N PHE A 97 -13.34 5.74 14.26
CA PHE A 97 -13.78 6.39 13.02
C PHE A 97 -12.69 6.28 11.97
N VAL A 98 -13.05 5.84 10.77
CA VAL A 98 -12.26 5.97 9.55
C VAL A 98 -12.70 7.25 8.86
N ARG A 99 -11.81 8.24 8.82
CA ARG A 99 -12.11 9.61 8.41
C ARG A 99 -11.40 9.93 7.11
N ASN A 100 -12.13 10.57 6.20
CA ASN A 100 -11.69 10.97 4.88
C ASN A 100 -11.95 12.46 4.70
N SER A 101 -10.95 13.21 4.24
CA SER A 101 -11.09 14.62 3.87
C SER A 101 -10.92 14.89 2.37
N LEU A 102 -10.92 13.85 1.52
CA LEU A 102 -10.95 14.04 0.07
C LEU A 102 -12.31 14.58 -0.38
N PRO A 103 -12.32 15.47 -1.40
CA PRO A 103 -13.54 16.04 -1.97
C PRO A 103 -14.32 15.06 -2.86
N LYS A 104 -13.90 13.80 -2.95
CA LYS A 104 -14.53 12.74 -3.74
C LYS A 104 -14.76 11.49 -2.91
N SER A 105 -15.66 10.63 -3.36
CA SER A 105 -15.86 9.31 -2.77
C SER A 105 -14.57 8.50 -2.86
N VAL A 106 -14.29 7.70 -1.84
CA VAL A 106 -13.11 6.85 -1.78
C VAL A 106 -13.47 5.42 -1.39
N ARG A 107 -12.74 4.47 -1.95
CA ARG A 107 -12.70 3.09 -1.48
C ARG A 107 -11.31 2.86 -0.93
N LEU A 108 -11.25 2.36 0.31
CA LEU A 108 -9.99 2.02 0.94
C LEU A 108 -9.68 0.56 0.61
N GLU A 109 -8.41 0.27 0.41
CA GLU A 109 -7.92 -1.07 0.16
C GLU A 109 -7.30 -1.67 1.42
N ASP A 110 -6.86 -2.92 1.34
CA ASP A 110 -6.05 -3.59 2.35
C ASP A 110 -4.99 -2.68 3.01
N ALA A 111 -5.05 -2.54 4.33
CA ALA A 111 -4.08 -1.81 5.13
C ALA A 111 -3.68 -2.57 6.39
N ILE A 112 -2.44 -2.38 6.84
CA ILE A 112 -1.98 -2.89 8.12
C ILE A 112 -2.22 -1.82 9.18
N LEU A 113 -2.88 -2.22 10.26
CA LEU A 113 -3.13 -1.36 11.41
C LEU A 113 -2.27 -1.78 12.60
N LEU A 114 -1.80 -0.78 13.33
CA LEU A 114 -1.04 -0.90 14.55
C LEU A 114 -1.90 -0.41 15.72
N LEU A 115 -2.00 -1.22 16.76
CA LEU A 115 -2.53 -0.78 18.06
C LEU A 115 -1.35 -0.40 18.95
N ILE A 116 -1.32 0.84 19.42
CA ILE A 116 -0.18 1.42 20.14
C ILE A 116 -0.65 1.97 21.49
N SER A 117 0.12 1.78 22.56
CA SER A 117 -0.16 2.35 23.87
C SER A 117 0.19 3.84 23.96
N GLU A 118 -0.20 4.51 25.04
CA GLU A 118 0.14 5.90 25.29
C GLU A 118 1.65 6.14 25.41
N GLU A 119 2.40 5.14 25.86
CA GLU A 119 3.86 5.14 25.95
C GLU A 119 4.54 4.85 24.60
N GLY A 120 3.77 4.61 23.54
CA GLY A 120 4.28 4.26 22.21
C GLY A 120 4.66 2.79 22.03
N GLU A 121 4.25 1.90 22.95
CA GLU A 121 4.49 0.47 22.82
C GLU A 121 3.52 -0.17 21.84
N LEU A 122 4.02 -1.02 20.94
CA LEU A 122 3.18 -1.77 20.00
C LEU A 122 2.46 -2.92 20.73
N LEU A 123 1.13 -2.86 20.75
CA LEU A 123 0.26 -3.83 21.43
C LEU A 123 -0.28 -4.89 20.47
N ALA A 124 -0.57 -4.52 19.22
CA ALA A 124 -1.05 -5.43 18.20
C ALA A 124 -0.72 -4.95 16.79
N LYS A 125 -0.67 -5.89 15.84
CA LYS A 125 -0.43 -5.61 14.43
C LYS A 125 -1.19 -6.60 13.56
N LYS A 126 -2.08 -6.10 12.69
CA LYS A 126 -2.90 -6.95 11.81
C LYS A 126 -3.22 -6.26 10.50
N GLY A 127 -3.31 -7.03 9.42
CA GLY A 127 -3.84 -6.59 8.12
C GLY A 127 -5.37 -6.64 8.10
N PHE A 128 -6.01 -5.60 7.56
CA PHE A 128 -7.45 -5.50 7.42
C PHE A 128 -7.83 -5.21 5.98
N ARG A 129 -8.88 -5.89 5.51
CA ARG A 129 -9.52 -5.63 4.22
C ARG A 129 -10.45 -4.44 4.34
N LEU A 130 -9.97 -3.26 3.97
CA LEU A 130 -10.75 -2.04 4.15
C LEU A 130 -11.79 -1.85 3.04
N GLU A 131 -11.81 -2.70 2.02
CA GLU A 131 -12.87 -2.73 1.01
C GLU A 131 -14.23 -3.05 1.65
N GLU A 132 -14.23 -3.75 2.79
CA GLU A 132 -15.43 -4.03 3.60
C GLU A 132 -16.08 -2.77 4.17
N LEU A 133 -15.32 -1.66 4.32
CA LEU A 133 -15.90 -0.36 4.64
C LEU A 133 -16.84 0.12 3.54
N GLY A 134 -16.75 -0.42 2.33
CA GLY A 134 -17.47 0.03 1.15
C GLY A 134 -17.04 1.42 0.70
N GLU A 135 -17.83 2.01 -0.19
CA GLU A 135 -17.58 3.36 -0.66
C GLU A 135 -17.88 4.39 0.44
N MET A 136 -16.87 5.20 0.76
CA MET A 136 -16.99 6.31 1.70
C MET A 136 -17.29 7.60 0.94
N PRO A 137 -18.34 8.36 1.31
CA PRO A 137 -18.64 9.64 0.70
C PRO A 137 -17.49 10.65 0.83
N PRO A 138 -17.48 11.71 0.01
CA PRO A 138 -16.59 12.86 0.20
C PRO A 138 -16.66 13.41 1.62
N CYS A 139 -15.51 13.82 2.17
CA CYS A 139 -15.42 14.49 3.47
C CYS A 139 -16.26 13.79 4.57
N SER A 140 -16.04 12.50 4.77
CA SER A 140 -16.87 11.68 5.65
C SER A 140 -16.09 10.92 6.72
N SER A 141 -16.80 10.50 7.76
CA SER A 141 -16.29 9.75 8.91
C SER A 141 -17.17 8.54 9.16
N ARG A 142 -16.59 7.34 9.12
CA ARG A 142 -17.33 6.08 9.26
C ARG A 142 -16.89 5.33 10.51
N PRO A 143 -17.77 5.06 11.48
CA PRO A 143 -17.42 4.19 12.59
C PRO A 143 -17.23 2.76 12.09
N TRP A 144 -16.18 2.11 12.54
CA TRP A 144 -15.84 0.73 12.19
C TRP A 144 -15.22 0.00 13.38
N ARG A 145 -15.46 -1.31 13.45
CA ARG A 145 -14.90 -2.19 14.49
C ARG A 145 -13.80 -3.03 13.88
N PHE A 146 -12.58 -2.86 14.38
CA PHE A 146 -11.41 -3.62 13.99
C PHE A 146 -11.16 -4.71 15.04
N VAL A 147 -11.31 -5.96 14.65
CA VAL A 147 -11.07 -7.11 15.53
C VAL A 147 -9.64 -7.61 15.33
N PHE A 148 -8.87 -7.63 16.41
CA PHE A 148 -7.55 -8.25 16.51
C PHE A 148 -7.70 -9.58 17.25
N GLU A 149 -7.61 -10.69 16.55
CA GLU A 149 -7.61 -12.03 17.16
C GLU A 149 -6.40 -12.18 18.09
N ARG A 150 -6.52 -13.08 19.07
CA ARG A 150 -5.50 -13.29 20.11
C ARG A 150 -4.09 -13.49 19.56
N GLU A 151 -3.95 -14.11 18.38
CA GLU A 151 -2.68 -14.36 17.71
C GLU A 151 -1.96 -13.10 17.18
N PHE A 152 -2.71 -12.02 16.94
CA PHE A 152 -2.17 -10.73 16.50
C PHE A 152 -1.84 -9.78 17.66
N LEU A 153 -2.19 -10.16 18.89
CA LEU A 153 -1.88 -9.41 20.11
C LEU A 153 -0.48 -9.78 20.62
N LEU A 154 0.35 -8.76 20.81
CA LEU A 154 1.72 -8.90 21.33
C LEU A 154 1.75 -8.89 22.87
N LYS A 155 0.63 -8.50 23.51
CA LYS A 155 0.45 -8.40 24.96
C LYS A 155 -0.90 -8.98 25.34
N GLU A 156 -0.99 -9.52 26.55
CA GLU A 156 -2.23 -10.02 27.13
C GLU A 156 -3.03 -8.92 27.83
N ASP A 157 -2.32 -8.02 28.51
CA ASP A 157 -2.93 -6.88 29.18
C ASP A 157 -3.01 -5.69 28.20
N LEU A 158 -4.23 -5.23 27.94
CA LEU A 158 -4.51 -4.13 27.02
C LEU A 158 -5.10 -2.96 27.81
N PRO A 159 -4.68 -1.71 27.51
CA PRO A 159 -5.10 -0.55 28.29
C PRO A 159 -6.57 -0.20 28.03
N GLU A 160 -7.30 0.21 29.07
CA GLU A 160 -8.67 0.71 28.88
C GLU A 160 -8.72 2.08 28.20
N LYS A 161 -7.65 2.89 28.32
CA LYS A 161 -7.53 4.27 27.84
C LYS A 161 -6.09 4.57 27.46
N GLY A 162 -5.89 5.61 26.65
CA GLY A 162 -4.54 6.00 26.25
C GLY A 162 -3.98 4.98 25.26
N PHE A 163 -4.70 4.75 24.18
CA PHE A 163 -4.24 3.92 23.06
C PHE A 163 -4.51 4.64 21.75
N GLU A 164 -3.85 4.21 20.70
CA GLU A 164 -3.99 4.76 19.35
C GLU A 164 -4.09 3.62 18.35
N LEU A 165 -4.94 3.80 17.35
CA LEU A 165 -4.98 2.95 16.17
C LEU A 165 -4.38 3.72 15.01
N ALA A 166 -3.29 3.23 14.43
CA ALA A 166 -2.54 3.91 13.38
C ALA A 166 -2.37 3.03 12.16
N PHE A 167 -2.23 3.66 10.99
CA PHE A 167 -1.81 2.96 9.77
C PHE A 167 -0.31 2.65 9.85
N ASP A 168 0.07 1.43 9.52
CA ASP A 168 1.48 1.06 9.39
C ASP A 168 2.05 1.60 8.07
N LEU A 169 2.56 2.83 8.09
CA LEU A 169 3.25 3.42 6.94
C LEU A 169 4.63 2.80 6.66
N SER A 170 5.16 1.96 7.56
CA SER A 170 6.45 1.27 7.37
C SER A 170 6.36 0.10 6.40
N LYS A 171 5.13 -0.31 6.03
CA LYS A 171 4.84 -1.34 5.04
C LYS A 171 3.87 -0.80 4.01
N THR A 172 4.37 -0.08 3.01
CA THR A 172 3.72 -0.13 1.70
C THR A 172 3.74 -1.58 1.23
N ILE A 173 2.55 -2.16 1.05
CA ILE A 173 2.42 -3.50 0.48
C ILE A 173 3.01 -3.42 -0.94
N HIS A 174 4.07 -4.19 -1.18
CA HIS A 174 4.66 -4.26 -2.52
C HIS A 174 3.76 -5.13 -3.39
N ARG A 175 3.21 -4.59 -4.48
CA ARG A 175 2.16 -5.26 -5.26
C ARG A 175 2.58 -5.54 -6.69
N LEU A 176 1.90 -6.48 -7.34
CA LEU A 176 2.05 -6.69 -8.78
C LEU A 176 1.27 -5.60 -9.54
N ASP A 177 1.93 -4.94 -10.48
CA ASP A 177 1.34 -3.97 -11.42
C ASP A 177 1.54 -4.52 -12.82
N ILE A 178 0.48 -5.06 -13.43
CA ILE A 178 0.55 -5.70 -14.74
C ILE A 178 0.33 -4.65 -15.82
N ASP A 179 1.28 -4.59 -16.76
CA ASP A 179 1.13 -3.75 -17.93
C ASP A 179 0.08 -4.33 -18.91
N PRO A 180 -0.75 -3.51 -19.58
CA PRO A 180 -1.73 -4.00 -20.56
C PRO A 180 -1.14 -4.90 -21.66
N THR A 181 0.14 -4.72 -22.00
CA THR A 181 0.87 -5.58 -22.95
C THR A 181 1.02 -7.02 -22.46
N TRP A 182 0.96 -7.24 -21.14
CA TRP A 182 1.00 -8.54 -20.47
C TRP A 182 -0.39 -9.07 -20.12
N GLU A 183 -1.36 -8.22 -19.78
CA GLU A 183 -2.72 -8.64 -19.39
C GLU A 183 -3.37 -9.57 -20.43
N GLY A 184 -3.21 -9.29 -21.71
CA GLY A 184 -3.76 -10.12 -22.80
C GLY A 184 -3.02 -11.45 -23.06
N ARG A 185 -1.90 -11.69 -22.37
CA ARG A 185 -1.02 -12.87 -22.58
C ARG A 185 -1.00 -13.81 -21.38
N LEU A 186 -1.53 -13.39 -20.23
CA LEU A 186 -1.53 -14.15 -19.00
C LEU A 186 -2.91 -14.73 -18.70
N THR A 187 -2.95 -15.95 -18.16
CA THR A 187 -4.16 -16.51 -17.55
C THR A 187 -4.35 -15.98 -16.12
N GLU A 188 -5.57 -16.06 -15.58
CA GLU A 188 -5.84 -15.67 -14.18
C GLU A 188 -4.96 -16.44 -13.18
N GLU A 189 -4.66 -17.71 -13.48
CA GLU A 189 -3.76 -18.54 -12.67
C GLU A 189 -2.33 -17.98 -12.68
N GLN A 190 -1.81 -17.58 -13.84
CA GLN A 190 -0.47 -16.97 -13.95
C GLN A 190 -0.39 -15.60 -13.24
N ILE A 191 -1.46 -14.81 -13.30
CA ILE A 191 -1.57 -13.55 -12.55
C ILE A 191 -1.50 -13.81 -11.04
N THR A 192 -2.23 -14.83 -10.58
CA THR A 192 -2.25 -15.23 -9.17
C THR A 192 -0.87 -15.71 -8.70
N GLU A 193 -0.19 -16.53 -9.51
CA GLU A 193 1.19 -16.97 -9.23
C GLU A 193 2.17 -15.80 -9.14
N LEU A 194 2.11 -14.85 -10.07
CA LEU A 194 2.95 -13.66 -10.05
C LEU A 194 2.67 -12.79 -8.82
N SER A 195 1.40 -12.63 -8.44
CA SER A 195 1.01 -11.87 -7.25
C SER A 195 1.56 -12.52 -5.98
N ASN A 196 1.42 -13.84 -5.85
CA ASN A 196 1.97 -14.60 -4.75
C ASN A 196 3.51 -14.51 -4.72
N LEU A 197 4.17 -14.63 -5.88
CA LEU A 197 5.62 -14.46 -5.98
C LEU A 197 6.05 -13.10 -5.45
N VAL A 198 5.45 -12.01 -5.93
CA VAL A 198 5.75 -10.64 -5.47
C VAL A 198 5.61 -10.49 -3.95
N GLY A 199 4.58 -11.11 -3.36
CA GLY A 199 4.38 -11.12 -1.91
C GLY A 199 5.44 -11.88 -1.11
N THR A 200 6.15 -12.84 -1.74
CA THR A 200 7.20 -13.64 -1.10
C THR A 200 8.62 -13.12 -1.32
N LEU A 201 8.83 -12.20 -2.29
CA LEU A 201 10.15 -11.68 -2.62
C LEU A 201 10.78 -10.87 -1.45
N PRO A 202 12.12 -10.85 -1.34
CA PRO A 202 12.81 -10.05 -0.34
C PRO A 202 12.42 -8.57 -0.44
N LYS A 203 12.31 -7.91 0.71
CA LYS A 203 11.99 -6.48 0.75
C LYS A 203 13.08 -5.66 0.07
N LEU A 204 12.67 -4.61 -0.63
CA LEU A 204 13.56 -3.60 -1.18
C LEU A 204 13.93 -2.57 -0.11
N ARG A 205 15.10 -1.98 -0.25
CA ARG A 205 15.47 -0.77 0.48
C ARG A 205 14.63 0.41 -0.04
N ILE A 206 14.52 1.44 0.80
CA ILE A 206 13.84 2.68 0.42
C ILE A 206 14.56 3.28 -0.80
N ASN A 207 13.79 3.67 -1.81
CA ASN A 207 14.27 4.24 -3.08
C ASN A 207 15.14 3.27 -3.92
N GLU A 208 15.03 1.96 -3.69
CA GLU A 208 15.73 0.96 -4.50
C GLU A 208 14.88 0.53 -5.70
N VAL A 209 15.50 0.51 -6.89
CA VAL A 209 14.98 -0.20 -8.05
C VAL A 209 15.74 -1.52 -8.16
N SER A 210 15.03 -2.63 -8.26
CA SER A 210 15.59 -3.97 -8.32
C SER A 210 14.99 -4.75 -9.48
N LEU A 211 15.78 -5.66 -10.03
CA LEU A 211 15.35 -6.57 -11.08
C LEU A 211 15.27 -7.98 -10.50
N HIS A 212 14.19 -8.69 -10.78
CA HIS A 212 14.04 -10.09 -10.42
C HIS A 212 13.78 -10.94 -11.67
N ALA A 213 14.62 -11.92 -11.91
CA ALA A 213 14.51 -12.84 -13.03
C ALA A 213 13.28 -13.74 -12.90
N LEU A 214 12.50 -13.89 -13.98
CA LEU A 214 11.39 -14.86 -14.04
C LEU A 214 11.76 -16.05 -14.93
N ARG A 215 11.98 -15.80 -16.22
CA ARG A 215 12.32 -16.83 -17.21
C ARG A 215 13.07 -16.23 -18.39
N ALA A 216 13.84 -17.06 -19.08
CA ALA A 216 14.56 -16.69 -20.29
C ALA A 216 14.40 -17.81 -21.31
N ASN A 217 14.00 -17.46 -22.54
CA ASN A 217 13.76 -18.42 -23.63
C ASN A 217 14.25 -17.86 -24.96
N TYR A 218 14.78 -18.73 -25.81
CA TYR A 218 15.07 -18.37 -27.20
C TYR A 218 13.79 -18.42 -28.03
N ASN A 219 13.62 -17.45 -28.94
CA ASN A 219 12.60 -17.51 -29.97
C ASN A 219 13.13 -18.21 -31.24
N ASP A 220 12.25 -18.43 -32.23
CA ASP A 220 12.60 -19.11 -33.48
C ASP A 220 13.68 -18.39 -34.30
N ASP A 221 13.82 -17.08 -34.11
CA ASP A 221 14.83 -16.22 -34.77
C ASP A 221 16.19 -16.24 -34.06
N GLY A 222 16.33 -17.00 -32.96
CA GLY A 222 17.56 -17.08 -32.17
C GLY A 222 17.77 -15.92 -31.20
N ASN A 223 16.80 -15.01 -31.06
CA ASN A 223 16.80 -13.94 -30.07
C ASN A 223 16.45 -14.51 -28.69
N LEU A 224 17.02 -13.93 -27.65
CA LEU A 224 16.80 -14.33 -26.27
C LEU A 224 15.79 -13.39 -25.60
N ALA A 225 14.59 -13.89 -25.35
CA ALA A 225 13.55 -13.19 -24.62
C ALA A 225 13.68 -13.48 -23.11
N VAL A 226 13.83 -12.42 -22.31
CA VAL A 226 14.03 -12.49 -20.87
C VAL A 226 12.91 -11.73 -20.17
N ASP A 227 12.11 -12.46 -19.40
CA ASP A 227 11.05 -11.91 -18.57
C ASP A 227 11.60 -11.61 -17.18
N ILE A 228 11.40 -10.38 -16.72
CA ILE A 228 11.82 -9.92 -15.40
C ILE A 228 10.71 -9.14 -14.71
N LEU A 229 10.75 -9.09 -13.38
CA LEU A 229 10.03 -8.10 -12.59
C LEU A 229 10.94 -6.90 -12.35
N VAL A 230 10.50 -5.72 -12.79
CA VAL A 230 11.07 -4.45 -12.43
C VAL A 230 10.37 -3.97 -11.16
N ARG A 231 11.11 -3.89 -10.06
CA ARG A 231 10.56 -3.68 -8.72
C ARG A 231 10.95 -2.30 -8.21
N ASN A 232 9.96 -1.51 -7.79
CA ASN A 232 10.15 -0.15 -7.27
C ASN A 232 9.92 -0.11 -5.75
N GLY A 233 10.98 0.11 -4.97
CA GLY A 233 10.95 0.29 -3.52
C GLY A 233 10.78 1.76 -3.08
N SER A 234 10.54 2.68 -4.02
CA SER A 234 10.28 4.09 -3.74
C SER A 234 8.81 4.34 -3.38
N THR A 235 8.57 5.42 -2.64
CA THR A 235 7.22 5.99 -2.41
C THR A 235 6.72 6.81 -3.59
N GLN A 236 7.53 6.99 -4.63
CA GLN A 236 7.17 7.69 -5.87
C GLN A 236 7.28 6.75 -7.08
N ALA A 237 6.54 7.07 -8.13
CA ALA A 237 6.67 6.37 -9.40
C ALA A 237 8.05 6.63 -10.02
N VAL A 238 8.63 5.61 -10.66
CA VAL A 238 9.91 5.69 -11.37
C VAL A 238 9.64 5.54 -12.85
N ASN A 239 10.12 6.50 -13.66
CA ASN A 239 10.10 6.42 -15.11
C ASN A 239 11.42 5.85 -15.61
N LEU A 240 11.34 4.78 -16.40
CA LEU A 240 12.49 4.13 -17.01
C LEU A 240 12.46 4.39 -18.51
N GLU A 241 13.44 5.15 -19.01
CA GLU A 241 13.61 5.44 -20.43
C GLU A 241 14.72 4.58 -21.05
N LEU A 242 15.78 4.35 -20.29
CA LEU A 242 16.98 3.67 -20.76
C LEU A 242 17.47 2.71 -19.68
N LEU A 243 17.59 1.43 -20.02
CA LEU A 243 17.99 0.39 -19.09
C LEU A 243 19.12 -0.45 -19.68
N PRO A 244 20.37 -0.30 -19.18
CA PRO A 244 21.44 -1.24 -19.48
C PRO A 244 21.20 -2.52 -18.70
N LEU A 245 21.27 -3.66 -19.39
CA LEU A 245 21.10 -4.98 -18.79
C LEU A 245 22.28 -5.88 -19.14
N GLU A 246 22.75 -6.62 -18.14
CA GLU A 246 23.78 -7.64 -18.26
C GLU A 246 23.26 -8.92 -17.63
N MET A 247 23.28 -10.01 -18.41
CA MET A 247 22.87 -11.33 -17.97
C MET A 247 24.10 -12.21 -17.77
N LEU A 248 24.19 -12.88 -16.61
CA LEU A 248 25.34 -13.68 -16.21
C LEU A 248 24.92 -15.13 -15.98
N ASN A 249 25.76 -16.09 -16.33
CA ASN A 249 25.55 -17.52 -16.02
C ASN A 249 25.97 -17.88 -14.59
N GLU A 250 25.82 -19.15 -14.23
CA GLU A 250 26.27 -19.73 -12.95
C GLU A 250 27.75 -19.48 -12.61
N ASN A 251 28.60 -19.29 -13.62
CA ASN A 251 30.04 -19.06 -13.46
C ASN A 251 30.39 -17.56 -13.42
N GLY A 252 29.41 -16.67 -13.56
CA GLY A 252 29.61 -15.22 -13.67
C GLY A 252 30.07 -14.76 -15.05
N GLU A 253 29.99 -15.59 -16.08
CA GLU A 253 30.29 -15.22 -17.46
C GLU A 253 29.08 -14.52 -18.08
N ILE A 254 29.34 -13.55 -18.96
CA ILE A 254 28.29 -12.79 -19.64
C ILE A 254 27.60 -13.69 -20.66
N ILE A 255 26.29 -13.88 -20.49
CA ILE A 255 25.43 -14.54 -21.47
C ILE A 255 25.01 -13.55 -22.54
N ALA A 256 24.55 -12.37 -22.13
CA ALA A 256 24.11 -11.31 -23.03
C ALA A 256 24.23 -9.95 -22.36
N LYS A 257 24.48 -8.91 -23.16
CA LYS A 257 24.55 -7.52 -22.70
C LYS A 257 23.88 -6.60 -23.70
N GLY A 258 23.05 -5.69 -23.21
CA GLY A 258 22.26 -4.82 -24.08
C GLY A 258 21.88 -3.51 -23.40
N LEU A 259 21.67 -2.49 -24.22
CA LEU A 259 21.12 -1.21 -23.80
C LEU A 259 19.73 -1.06 -24.40
N PHE A 260 18.71 -1.03 -23.56
CA PHE A 260 17.33 -0.98 -24.00
C PHE A 260 16.80 0.44 -23.87
N THR A 261 16.31 0.98 -24.98
CA THR A 261 15.44 2.17 -24.95
C THR A 261 14.02 1.68 -24.79
N LEU A 262 13.39 2.08 -23.69
CA LEU A 262 12.04 1.67 -23.34
C LEU A 262 11.04 2.69 -23.89
N PRO A 263 9.82 2.27 -24.29
CA PRO A 263 8.71 3.20 -24.32
C PRO A 263 8.51 3.79 -22.91
N PRO A 264 7.74 4.88 -22.74
CA PRO A 264 7.47 5.46 -21.42
C PRO A 264 6.97 4.38 -20.43
N LEU A 265 7.89 3.85 -19.62
CA LEU A 265 7.64 2.76 -18.69
C LEU A 265 7.66 3.34 -17.29
N THR A 266 6.48 3.57 -16.76
CA THR A 266 6.30 4.02 -15.38
C THR A 266 6.08 2.80 -14.48
N ILE A 267 6.95 2.65 -13.49
CA ILE A 267 6.80 1.69 -12.40
C ILE A 267 6.22 2.45 -11.20
N GLN A 268 4.99 2.12 -10.81
CA GLN A 268 4.32 2.82 -9.72
C GLN A 268 5.03 2.63 -8.38
N ALA A 269 4.72 3.50 -7.42
CA ALA A 269 5.29 3.42 -6.08
C ALA A 269 4.99 2.06 -5.45
N ASN A 270 6.00 1.38 -4.91
CA ASN A 270 5.86 0.08 -4.26
C ASN A 270 5.18 -1.00 -5.13
N THR A 271 5.48 -1.03 -6.43
CA THR A 271 5.01 -2.10 -7.30
C THR A 271 6.15 -2.85 -8.00
N SER A 272 5.84 -4.08 -8.40
CA SER A 272 6.63 -4.90 -9.31
C SER A 272 5.88 -5.01 -10.62
N LYS A 273 6.51 -4.62 -11.73
CA LYS A 273 5.94 -4.72 -13.07
C LYS A 273 6.68 -5.77 -13.89
N PRO A 274 5.98 -6.75 -14.50
CA PRO A 274 6.62 -7.68 -15.41
C PRO A 274 6.97 -6.97 -16.72
N TRP A 275 8.17 -7.23 -17.23
CA TRP A 275 8.62 -6.70 -18.51
C TRP A 275 9.50 -7.72 -19.25
N THR A 276 9.33 -7.79 -20.57
CA THR A 276 10.12 -8.67 -21.44
C THR A 276 11.18 -7.86 -22.15
N PHE A 277 12.44 -8.27 -22.02
CA PHE A 277 13.57 -7.73 -22.76
C PHE A 277 14.00 -8.74 -23.81
N ILE A 278 14.17 -8.30 -25.06
CA ILE A 278 14.56 -9.18 -26.17
C ILE A 278 15.99 -8.82 -26.57
N PHE A 279 16.94 -9.67 -26.21
CA PHE A 279 18.32 -9.57 -26.69
C PHE A 279 18.40 -10.14 -28.11
N PRO A 280 18.80 -9.34 -29.11
CA PRO A 280 19.10 -9.85 -30.44
C PRO A 280 20.19 -10.91 -30.39
N GLN A 281 20.15 -11.90 -31.28
CA GLN A 281 21.11 -13.01 -31.30
C GLN A 281 22.58 -12.52 -31.32
N GLU A 282 22.85 -11.37 -31.93
CA GLU A 282 24.19 -10.78 -32.02
C GLU A 282 24.75 -10.32 -30.67
N LEU A 283 23.88 -10.07 -29.68
CA LEU A 283 24.25 -9.67 -28.32
C LEU A 283 24.35 -10.86 -27.35
N VAL A 284 24.11 -12.09 -27.82
CA VAL A 284 24.15 -13.30 -27.01
C VAL A 284 25.49 -14.02 -27.22
N GLU A 285 26.32 -14.03 -26.18
CA GLU A 285 27.65 -14.65 -26.18
C GLU A 285 27.59 -16.14 -25.85
N VAL A 286 26.69 -16.55 -24.93
CA VAL A 286 26.57 -17.92 -24.45
C VAL A 286 25.20 -18.50 -24.78
N LYS A 287 25.16 -19.54 -25.62
CA LYS A 287 23.89 -20.13 -26.08
C LYS A 287 23.24 -21.11 -25.10
N THR A 288 24.00 -21.65 -24.16
CA THR A 288 23.54 -22.68 -23.23
C THR A 288 23.91 -22.31 -21.80
N PHE A 289 22.91 -22.20 -20.92
CA PHE A 289 23.07 -21.89 -19.51
C PHE A 289 21.97 -22.61 -18.71
N THR A 290 22.23 -22.93 -17.45
CA THR A 290 21.24 -23.60 -16.58
C THR A 290 20.70 -22.67 -15.51
N GLN A 291 21.55 -21.79 -14.98
CA GLN A 291 21.16 -20.74 -14.05
C GLN A 291 21.63 -19.41 -14.61
N TRP A 292 20.90 -18.36 -14.28
CA TRP A 292 21.26 -17.04 -14.74
C TRP A 292 20.81 -15.98 -13.75
N THR A 293 21.49 -14.86 -13.79
CA THR A 293 21.12 -13.65 -13.07
C THR A 293 21.13 -12.48 -14.03
N ILE A 294 20.38 -11.44 -13.69
CA ILE A 294 20.34 -10.20 -14.47
C ILE A 294 20.60 -9.02 -13.55
N ARG A 295 21.40 -8.08 -14.03
CA ARG A 295 21.73 -6.87 -13.28
C ARG A 295 21.81 -5.65 -14.20
N ILE A 296 21.70 -4.50 -13.56
CA ILE A 296 22.12 -3.23 -14.15
C ILE A 296 23.63 -3.15 -13.90
N PRO A 297 24.48 -3.06 -14.93
CA PRO A 297 25.92 -2.94 -14.75
C PRO A 297 26.24 -1.63 -14.01
N GLU A 298 27.17 -1.68 -13.06
CA GLU A 298 27.69 -0.47 -12.43
C GLU A 298 28.32 0.43 -13.51
N GLN A 299 27.89 1.68 -13.59
CA GLN A 299 28.59 2.67 -14.39
C GLN A 299 29.93 2.92 -13.71
N GLU A 300 31.04 2.58 -14.37
CA GLU A 300 32.33 3.13 -14.00
C GLU A 300 32.21 4.66 -14.08
N VAL A 301 32.25 5.31 -12.93
CA VAL A 301 32.37 6.77 -12.85
C VAL A 301 33.76 7.10 -13.37
N VAL A 302 33.83 7.53 -14.63
CA VAL A 302 35.03 8.11 -15.24
C VAL A 302 35.14 9.58 -14.84
#